data_AF-A0A1B4Y0W9-F1
#
_entry.id   AF-A0A1B4Y0W9-F1
#
_cell.length_a   1.000
_cell.length_b   1.000
_cell.length_c   1.000
_cell.angle_alpha   90.00
_cell.angle_beta   90.00
_cell.angle_gamma   90.00
#
_symmetry.space_group_name_H-M   'P 1'
#
loop_
_entity.id
_entity.type
_entity.pdbx_description
1 polymer ?
#
loop_
_entity_poly.entity_id
_entity_poly.type
_entity_poly.pdbx_seq_one_letter_code
_entity_poly.pdbx_strand_id
1 'polypeptide(L)'
;MLLILVAVLLAFLAPRFLPRGPRGALASGTLLVTGVSPRPDDAVGEQYVTITGVINGPTVNEYTVYGRMAVDVDQWPSTGQVLPVVYSPKNPGNWNFALEEPPED
;
A
#
# COMPACT_ATOMS: atom_id res chain seq x y z
N MET A 1 -11.45 29.25 33.40
CA MET A 1 -11.83 27.82 33.25
C MET A 1 -12.30 27.48 31.84
N LEU A 2 -13.17 28.30 31.21
CA LEU A 2 -13.61 28.09 29.82
C LEU A 2 -12.45 27.95 28.82
N LEU A 3 -11.42 28.81 28.93
CA LEU A 3 -10.24 28.76 28.06
C LEU A 3 -9.45 27.44 28.19
N ILE A 4 -9.37 26.88 29.40
CA ILE A 4 -8.71 25.60 29.64
C ILE A 4 -9.51 24.47 29.00
N LEU A 5 -10.84 24.51 29.13
CA LEU A 5 -11.74 23.52 28.53
C LEU A 5 -11.62 23.52 27.00
N VAL A 6 -11.59 24.71 26.39
CA VAL A 6 -11.42 24.85 24.93
C VAL A 6 -10.04 24.37 24.47
N ALA A 7 -8.97 24.69 25.21
CA ALA A 7 -7.62 24.23 24.88
C ALA A 7 -7.50 22.69 24.95
N VAL A 8 -8.09 22.06 25.97
CA VAL A 8 -8.12 20.59 26.09
C VAL A 8 -8.92 19.98 24.94
N LEU A 9 -10.09 20.53 24.61
CA LEU A 9 -10.91 20.03 23.50
C LEU A 9 -10.17 20.10 22.15
N LEU A 10 -9.49 21.22 21.88
CA LEU A 10 -8.70 21.39 20.67
C LEU A 10 -7.50 20.44 20.63
N ALA A 11 -6.85 20.16 21.75
CA ALA A 11 -5.75 19.19 21.82
C ALA A 11 -6.19 17.75 21.50
N PHE A 12 -7.44 17.40 21.81
CA PHE A 12 -8.00 16.08 21.46
C PHE A 12 -8.52 16.01 20.02
N LEU A 13 -9.01 17.11 19.44
CA LEU A 13 -9.48 17.14 18.05
C LEU A 13 -8.36 17.35 17.03
N ALA A 14 -7.32 18.11 17.37
CA ALA A 14 -6.21 18.41 16.46
C ALA A 14 -5.54 17.16 15.82
N PRO A 15 -5.30 16.04 16.55
CA PRO A 15 -4.72 14.83 15.98
C PRO A 15 -5.61 14.13 14.94
N ARG A 16 -6.91 14.44 14.91
CA ARG A 16 -7.85 13.87 13.93
C ARG A 16 -7.72 14.54 12.56
N PHE A 17 -7.36 15.83 12.55
CA PHE A 17 -7.34 16.67 11.35
C PHE A 17 -5.94 16.99 10.85
N LEU A 18 -4.90 16.83 11.67
CA LEU A 18 -3.52 16.91 11.20
C LEU A 18 -3.15 15.61 10.48
N PRO A 19 -2.67 15.67 9.22
CA PRO A 19 -2.07 14.51 8.59
C PRO A 19 -0.93 14.04 9.48
N ARG A 20 -1.03 12.81 9.99
CA ARG A 20 0.10 12.13 10.64
C ARG A 20 1.27 12.27 9.68
N GLY A 21 2.38 12.85 10.18
CA GLY A 21 3.54 13.29 9.40
C GLY A 21 4.09 12.24 8.45
N PRO A 22 5.08 12.59 7.61
CA PRO A 22 5.52 11.83 6.44
C PRO A 22 5.60 10.35 6.83
N ARG A 23 4.65 9.55 6.31
CA ARG A 23 4.53 8.11 6.57
C ARG A 23 5.95 7.58 6.53
N GLY A 24 6.46 7.10 7.66
CA GLY A 24 7.90 6.86 7.86
C GLY A 24 8.50 6.22 6.61
N ALA A 25 9.50 6.90 6.03
CA ALA A 25 9.98 6.72 4.65
C ALA A 25 9.71 5.29 4.15
N LEU A 26 8.70 5.14 3.29
CA LEU A 26 8.43 3.86 2.66
C LEU A 26 9.64 3.53 1.79
N ALA A 27 10.14 2.31 1.88
CA ALA A 27 11.18 1.83 0.99
C ALA A 27 10.53 1.34 -0.30
N SER A 28 11.20 1.59 -1.42
CA SER A 28 10.83 1.01 -2.71
C SER A 28 11.47 -0.37 -2.87
N GLY A 29 10.77 -1.27 -3.54
CA GLY A 29 11.24 -2.61 -3.86
C GLY A 29 10.44 -3.21 -5.00
N THR A 30 10.65 -4.50 -5.22
CA THR A 30 9.93 -5.29 -6.20
C THR A 30 9.22 -6.45 -5.53
N LEU A 31 8.00 -6.75 -5.99
CA LEU A 31 7.21 -7.89 -5.57
C LEU A 31 7.19 -8.91 -6.71
N LEU A 32 7.77 -10.09 -6.47
CA LEU A 32 7.52 -11.25 -7.32
C LEU A 32 6.19 -11.88 -6.92
N VAL A 33 5.21 -11.84 -7.80
CA VAL A 33 3.88 -12.40 -7.56
C VAL A 33 3.93 -13.92 -7.67
N THR A 34 3.55 -14.63 -6.62
CA THR A 34 3.53 -16.11 -6.58
C THR A 34 2.12 -16.68 -6.65
N GLY A 35 1.10 -15.86 -6.39
CA GLY A 35 -0.29 -16.28 -6.50
C GLY A 35 -1.23 -15.08 -6.44
N VAL A 36 -2.31 -15.17 -7.21
CA VAL A 36 -3.31 -14.10 -7.36
C VAL A 36 -4.69 -14.73 -7.32
N SER A 37 -5.65 -14.08 -6.69
CA SER A 37 -7.06 -14.48 -6.78
C SER A 37 -7.56 -14.42 -8.22
N PRO A 38 -8.50 -15.29 -8.63
CA PRO A 38 -9.10 -15.25 -9.96
C PRO A 38 -9.67 -13.86 -10.29
N ARG A 39 -9.44 -13.39 -11.52
CA ARG A 39 -10.08 -12.18 -12.05
C ARG A 39 -11.59 -12.46 -12.21
N PRO A 40 -12.47 -11.57 -11.74
CA PRO A 40 -13.90 -11.68 -12.02
C PRO A 40 -14.18 -11.42 -13.51
N ASP A 41 -14.94 -12.31 -14.16
CA ASP A 41 -15.19 -12.24 -15.61
C ASP A 41 -16.18 -11.14 -16.01
N ASP A 42 -17.18 -10.86 -15.17
CA ASP A 42 -18.28 -9.93 -15.48
C ASP A 42 -18.17 -8.57 -14.77
N ALA A 43 -17.02 -8.29 -14.12
CA ALA A 43 -16.83 -7.05 -13.37
C ALA A 43 -16.01 -6.02 -14.18
N VAL A 44 -16.29 -4.74 -13.96
CA VAL A 44 -15.59 -3.62 -14.61
C VAL A 44 -15.05 -2.68 -13.53
N GLY A 45 -13.91 -2.04 -13.82
CA GLY A 45 -13.24 -1.08 -12.95
C GLY A 45 -12.50 -1.73 -11.78
N GLU A 46 -12.46 -1.04 -10.64
CA GLU A 46 -11.73 -1.46 -9.45
C GLU A 46 -12.36 -2.68 -8.77
N GLN A 47 -11.58 -3.77 -8.66
CA GLN A 47 -11.97 -4.99 -7.97
C GLN A 47 -10.93 -5.44 -6.95
N TYR A 48 -11.38 -6.12 -5.91
CA TYR A 48 -10.47 -6.59 -4.87
C TYR A 48 -9.72 -7.84 -5.31
N VAL A 49 -8.41 -7.71 -5.46
CA VAL A 49 -7.49 -8.81 -5.70
C VAL A 49 -6.80 -9.21 -4.40
N THR A 50 -6.57 -10.51 -4.22
CA THR A 50 -5.68 -11.06 -3.20
C THR A 50 -4.39 -11.51 -3.85
N ILE A 51 -3.26 -11.03 -3.35
CA ILE A 51 -1.94 -11.23 -3.92
C ILE A 51 -1.05 -11.87 -2.86
N THR A 52 -0.34 -12.90 -3.28
CA THR A 52 0.78 -13.50 -2.55
C THR A 52 2.04 -13.33 -3.36
N GLY A 53 3.16 -13.11 -2.69
CA GLY A 53 4.42 -12.94 -3.38
C GLY A 53 5.57 -12.74 -2.44
N VAL A 54 6.70 -12.37 -3.02
CA VAL A 54 7.97 -12.17 -2.31
C VAL A 54 8.50 -10.78 -2.64
N ILE A 55 8.68 -9.95 -1.61
CA ILE A 55 9.27 -8.61 -1.74
C ILE A 55 10.79 -8.70 -1.63
N ASN A 56 11.47 -8.03 -2.55
CA ASN A 56 12.89 -7.76 -2.53
C ASN A 56 13.12 -6.25 -2.52
N GLY A 57 14.02 -5.77 -1.65
CA GLY A 57 14.37 -4.35 -1.62
C GLY A 57 15.56 -4.06 -0.72
N PRO A 58 15.91 -2.78 -0.53
CA PRO A 58 17.12 -2.39 0.22
C PRO A 58 17.14 -2.86 1.67
N THR A 59 15.97 -3.10 2.27
CA THR A 59 15.84 -3.45 3.69
C THR A 59 15.31 -4.86 3.92
N VAL A 60 14.94 -5.59 2.86
CA VAL A 60 14.37 -6.94 2.94
C VAL A 60 14.90 -7.81 1.80
N ASN A 61 15.28 -9.04 2.12
CA ASN A 61 15.70 -10.03 1.14
C ASN A 61 14.66 -11.17 1.18
N GLU A 62 13.95 -11.35 0.06
CA GLU A 62 12.95 -12.41 -0.14
C GLU A 62 11.85 -12.50 0.93
N TYR A 63 11.27 -11.37 1.32
CA TYR A 63 10.21 -11.34 2.34
C TYR A 63 8.85 -11.74 1.77
N THR A 64 8.29 -12.86 2.23
CA THR A 64 6.97 -13.34 1.78
C THR A 64 5.85 -12.44 2.29
N VAL A 65 4.96 -12.03 1.39
CA VAL A 65 3.82 -11.18 1.72
C VAL A 65 2.50 -11.75 1.20
N TYR A 66 1.44 -11.31 1.87
CA TYR A 66 0.05 -11.48 1.49
C TYR A 66 -0.64 -10.12 1.58
N GLY A 67 -1.42 -9.74 0.56
CA GLY A 67 -2.11 -8.46 0.52
C GLY A 67 -3.44 -8.57 -0.21
N ARG A 68 -4.42 -7.76 0.21
CA ARG A 68 -5.69 -7.58 -0.50
C ARG A 68 -5.88 -6.10 -0.80
N MET A 69 -6.08 -5.76 -2.07
CA MET A 69 -6.22 -4.37 -2.51
C MET A 69 -7.17 -4.26 -3.71
N ALA A 70 -7.63 -3.04 -3.99
CA ALA A 70 -8.39 -2.75 -5.19
C ALA A 70 -7.40 -2.53 -6.36
N VAL A 71 -7.67 -3.19 -7.47
CA VAL A 71 -6.94 -3.02 -8.73
C VAL A 71 -7.97 -3.00 -9.85
N ASP A 72 -7.73 -2.16 -10.85
CA ASP A 72 -8.50 -2.19 -12.08
C ASP A 72 -8.45 -3.59 -12.73
N VAL A 73 -9.61 -4.11 -13.08
CA VAL A 73 -9.77 -5.42 -13.71
C VAL A 73 -8.92 -5.57 -14.97
N ASP A 74 -8.67 -4.49 -15.72
CA ASP A 74 -7.81 -4.50 -16.92
C ASP A 74 -6.32 -4.53 -16.61
N GLN A 75 -5.91 -4.25 -15.37
CA GLN A 75 -4.53 -4.34 -14.89
C GLN A 75 -4.35 -5.48 -13.88
N TRP A 76 -5.15 -6.54 -14.00
CA TRP A 76 -5.12 -7.66 -13.05
C TRP A 76 -3.73 -8.32 -13.01
N PRO A 77 -3.10 -8.43 -11.83
CA PRO A 77 -1.78 -9.04 -11.69
C PRO A 77 -1.78 -10.51 -12.11
N SER A 78 -0.63 -10.96 -12.62
CA SER A 78 -0.41 -12.36 -13.01
C SER A 78 0.67 -13.02 -12.15
N THR A 79 0.56 -14.33 -11.98
CA THR A 79 1.61 -15.11 -11.30
C THR A 79 2.90 -15.10 -12.12
N GLY A 80 4.04 -14.92 -11.46
CA GLY A 80 5.37 -14.76 -12.08
C GLY A 80 5.71 -13.32 -12.46
N GLN A 81 4.75 -12.39 -12.38
CA GLN A 81 4.99 -10.98 -12.65
C GLN A 81 5.83 -10.34 -11.54
N VAL A 82 6.73 -9.42 -11.92
CA VAL A 82 7.47 -8.57 -10.99
C VAL A 82 6.88 -7.17 -11.02
N LEU A 83 6.35 -6.72 -9.89
CA LEU A 83 5.67 -5.43 -9.77
C LEU A 83 6.46 -4.49 -8.84
N PRO A 84 6.57 -3.19 -9.18
CA PRO A 84 7.16 -2.21 -8.28
C PRO A 84 6.24 -1.99 -7.08
N VAL A 85 6.81 -2.01 -5.87
CA VAL A 85 6.07 -1.84 -4.63
C VAL A 85 6.77 -0.85 -3.70
N VAL A 86 5.97 -0.23 -2.84
CA VAL A 86 6.45 0.51 -1.68
C VAL A 86 6.04 -0.24 -0.42
N TYR A 87 6.94 -0.34 0.56
CA TYR A 87 6.69 -1.07 1.79
C TYR A 87 7.30 -0.36 3.00
N SER A 88 6.77 -0.65 4.20
CA SER A 88 7.37 -0.14 5.43
C SER A 88 8.60 -0.96 5.80
N PRO A 89 9.80 -0.34 5.96
CA PRO A 89 11.01 -1.07 6.39
C PRO A 89 10.86 -1.76 7.75
N LYS A 90 10.01 -1.22 8.63
CA LYS A 90 9.74 -1.78 9.98
C LYS A 90 8.70 -2.90 9.96
N ASN A 91 7.83 -2.92 8.95
CA ASN A 91 6.80 -3.94 8.78
C ASN A 91 6.54 -4.15 7.28
N PRO A 92 7.32 -5.02 6.61
CA PRO A 92 7.23 -5.22 5.17
C PRO A 92 5.89 -5.79 4.71
N GLY A 93 5.10 -6.38 5.62
CA GLY A 93 3.71 -6.77 5.34
C GLY A 93 2.76 -5.59 5.10
N ASN A 94 3.15 -4.38 5.48
CA ASN A 94 2.46 -3.15 5.07
C ASN A 94 3.12 -2.60 3.80
N TRP A 95 2.54 -2.98 2.67
CA TRP A 95 3.02 -2.63 1.33
C TRP A 95 1.85 -2.27 0.41
N ASN A 96 2.18 -1.59 -0.68
CA ASN A 96 1.25 -1.28 -1.76
C ASN A 96 2.03 -1.23 -3.07
N PHE A 97 1.35 -1.25 -4.22
CA PHE A 97 2.00 -0.95 -5.49
C PHE A 97 2.61 0.45 -5.46
N ALA A 98 3.76 0.58 -6.11
CA ALA A 98 4.27 1.91 -6.41
C ALA A 98 3.29 2.56 -7.38
N LEU A 99 3.05 3.87 -7.21
CA LEU A 99 2.37 4.64 -8.24
C LEU A 99 3.24 4.55 -9.50
N GLU A 100 2.66 4.11 -10.62
CA GLU A 100 3.30 4.23 -11.91
C GLU A 100 3.54 5.72 -12.15
N GLU A 101 4.81 6.13 -12.16
CA GLU A 101 5.17 7.47 -12.59
C GLU A 101 4.79 7.56 -14.07
N PRO A 102 3.89 8.48 -14.46
CA PRO A 102 3.48 8.59 -15.86
C PRO A 102 4.73 8.78 -16.72
N PRO A 103 4.80 8.15 -17.90
CA PRO A 103 5.96 8.28 -18.78
C PRO A 103 6.23 9.77 -19.03
N GLU A 104 7.47 10.21 -18.81
CA GLU A 104 7.90 11.54 -19.24
C GLU A 104 7.81 11.60 -20.78
N ASP A 105 6.92 12.46 -21.30
CA ASP A 105 6.74 12.74 -22.73
C ASP A 105 7.98 13.38 -23.38
#